data_AF-A0A915E9W3-F1
#
_entry.id   AF-A0A915E9W3-F1
#
_cell.length_a   1.000
_cell.length_b   1.000
_cell.length_c   1.000
_cell.angle_alpha   90.00
_cell.angle_beta   90.00
_cell.angle_gamma   90.00
#
_symmetry.space_group_name_H-M   'P 1'
#
loop_
_entity.id
_entity.type
_entity.pdbx_description
1 polymer ?
#
loop_
_entity_poly.entity_id
_entity_poly.type
_entity_poly.pdbx_seq_one_letter_code
_entity_poly.pdbx_strand_id
1 'polypeptide(L)'
;MLAKFDFAIAYMNDIIVVSKSADENRQHLLLLFETIAEYGFQGLKLKVLLLPRLNQISGTNHRQEWPLSRSEENRRMPPPTDIPSIRSYLGMVNFYQPHVSDLVNLRKSLDLLLLKDKLWD
;
A
#
# COMPACT_ATOMS: atom_id res chain seq x y z
N MET A 1 -6.36 -10.72 -21.74
CA MET A 1 -6.14 -9.34 -22.21
C MET A 1 -4.80 -8.77 -21.73
N LEU A 2 -4.55 -8.60 -20.43
CA LEU A 2 -3.31 -8.00 -19.91
C LEU A 2 -2.17 -9.01 -19.70
N ALA A 3 -2.48 -10.29 -19.48
CA ALA A 3 -1.48 -11.35 -19.30
C ALA A 3 -0.54 -11.58 -20.49
N LYS A 4 -0.78 -10.94 -21.64
CA LYS A 4 0.11 -10.96 -22.81
C LYS A 4 1.23 -9.92 -22.74
N PHE A 5 1.16 -9.00 -21.78
CA PHE A 5 2.13 -7.94 -21.57
C PHE A 5 2.92 -8.24 -20.28
N ASP A 6 4.23 -8.38 -20.41
CA ASP A 6 5.16 -8.50 -19.30
C ASP A 6 5.36 -7.17 -18.54
N PHE A 7 4.98 -6.05 -19.17
CA PHE A 7 5.09 -4.69 -18.64
C PHE A 7 3.82 -4.14 -17.98
N ALA A 8 2.71 -4.89 -17.97
CA ALA A 8 1.42 -4.41 -17.45
C ALA A 8 0.85 -5.33 -16.36
N ILE A 9 0.42 -4.75 -15.25
CA ILE A 9 -0.16 -5.46 -14.11
C ILE A 9 -1.54 -4.87 -13.81
N ALA A 10 -2.55 -5.73 -13.71
CA ALA A 10 -3.86 -5.33 -13.21
C ALA A 10 -3.84 -5.24 -11.68
N TYR A 11 -4.27 -4.12 -11.12
CA TYR A 11 -4.39 -3.92 -9.69
C TYR A 11 -5.75 -3.28 -9.36
N MET A 12 -6.69 -4.12 -8.90
CA MET A 12 -8.09 -3.72 -8.65
C MET A 12 -8.74 -3.05 -9.87
N ASN A 13 -8.92 -1.72 -9.82
CA ASN A 13 -9.55 -0.93 -10.88
C ASN A 13 -8.54 -0.24 -11.80
N ASP A 14 -7.24 -0.35 -11.51
CA ASP A 14 -6.17 0.34 -12.21
C ASP A 14 -5.28 -0.66 -12.96
N ILE A 15 -4.67 -0.20 -14.06
CA ILE A 15 -3.63 -0.92 -14.78
C ILE A 15 -2.33 -0.17 -14.55
N ILE A 16 -1.35 -0.87 -13.96
CA ILE A 16 -0.02 -0.35 -13.70
C ILE A 16 0.88 -0.76 -14.86
N VAL A 17 1.45 0.22 -15.56
CA VAL A 17 2.40 0.01 -16.66
C VAL A 17 3.79 0.41 -16.19
N VAL A 18 4.75 -0.51 -16.30
CA VAL A 18 6.13 -0.31 -15.87
C VAL A 18 7.06 -0.29 -17.08
N SER A 19 7.94 0.70 -17.14
CA SER A 19 8.91 0.88 -18.22
C SER A 19 10.21 1.48 -17.67
N LYS A 20 11.33 1.30 -18.37
CA LYS A 20 12.65 1.80 -17.96
C LYS A 20 12.90 3.24 -18.42
N SER A 21 12.21 3.69 -19.47
CA SER A 21 12.28 5.06 -19.99
C SER A 21 10.90 5.61 -20.36
N ALA A 22 10.81 6.92 -20.54
CA ALA A 22 9.58 7.58 -21.00
C ALA A 22 9.19 7.15 -22.42
N ASP A 23 10.18 6.95 -23.31
CA ASP A 23 9.94 6.49 -24.68
C ASP A 23 9.38 5.05 -24.71
N GLU A 24 9.97 4.15 -23.91
CA GLU A 24 9.46 2.78 -23.75
C GLU A 24 8.06 2.79 -23.13
N ASN A 25 7.81 3.68 -22.17
CA ASN A 25 6.47 3.84 -21.58
C ASN A 25 5.43 4.27 -22.60
N ARG A 26 5.78 5.19 -23.50
CA ARG A 26 4.90 5.62 -24.57
C ARG A 26 4.55 4.46 -25.50
N GLN A 27 5.51 3.61 -25.85
CA GLN A 27 5.28 2.43 -26.68
C GLN A 27 4.39 1.39 -25.97
N HIS A 28 4.66 1.12 -24.69
CA HIS A 28 3.84 0.21 -23.88
C HIS A 28 2.39 0.70 -23.76
N LEU A 29 2.18 1.99 -23.53
CA LEU A 29 0.85 2.59 -23.46
C LEU A 29 0.09 2.50 -24.79
N LEU A 30 0.76 2.71 -25.93
CA LEU A 30 0.12 2.57 -27.25
C LEU A 30 -0.38 1.14 -27.49
N LEU A 31 0.48 0.15 -27.29
CA LEU A 31 0.13 -1.28 -27.43
C LEU A 31 -1.01 -1.68 -26.50
N LEU A 32 -0.98 -1.17 -25.27
CA LEU A 32 -1.99 -1.39 -24.27
C LEU A 32 -3.33 -0.78 -24.71
N PHE A 33 -3.36 0.48 -25.15
CA PHE A 33 -4.59 1.15 -25.58
C PHE A 33 -5.19 0.55 -26.85
N GLU A 34 -4.38 0.15 -27.82
CA GLU A 34 -4.86 -0.57 -29.01
C GLU A 34 -5.56 -1.86 -28.62
N THR A 35 -4.92 -2.65 -27.75
CA THR A 35 -5.53 -3.85 -27.21
C THR A 35 -6.80 -3.52 -26.43
N ILE A 36 -6.83 -2.45 -25.66
CA ILE A 36 -8.02 -2.12 -24.88
C ILE A 36 -9.19 -1.67 -25.75
N ALA A 37 -8.90 -0.95 -26.83
CA ALA A 37 -9.90 -0.58 -27.83
C ALA A 37 -10.50 -1.81 -28.52
N GLU A 38 -9.70 -2.83 -28.86
CA GLU A 38 -10.19 -4.09 -29.47
C GLU A 38 -11.22 -4.80 -28.59
N TYR A 39 -11.10 -4.70 -27.27
CA TYR A 39 -12.01 -5.34 -26.32
C TYR A 39 -13.22 -4.47 -25.96
N GLY A 40 -13.39 -3.30 -26.60
CA GLY A 40 -14.57 -2.46 -26.47
C GLY A 40 -14.62 -1.58 -25.22
N PHE A 41 -13.52 -1.46 -24.47
CA PHE A 41 -13.47 -0.53 -23.33
C PHE A 41 -13.18 0.89 -23.82
N GLN A 42 -14.03 1.84 -23.42
CA GLN A 42 -13.90 3.25 -23.74
C GLN A 42 -13.80 4.08 -22.44
N GLY A 43 -13.13 5.24 -22.49
CA GLY A 43 -13.12 6.18 -21.37
C GLY A 43 -12.11 5.90 -20.25
N LEU A 44 -11.02 5.18 -20.55
CA LEU A 44 -9.93 5.00 -19.61
C LEU A 44 -9.28 6.34 -19.26
N LYS A 45 -9.31 6.68 -17.97
CA LYS A 45 -8.57 7.83 -17.46
C LYS A 45 -7.13 7.41 -17.24
N LEU A 46 -6.24 7.91 -18.10
CA LEU A 46 -4.81 7.72 -17.91
C LEU A 46 -4.34 8.64 -16.78
N LYS A 47 -3.88 8.04 -15.68
CA LYS A 47 -3.12 8.74 -14.66
C LYS A 47 -1.66 8.32 -14.80
N VAL A 48 -0.86 9.13 -15.49
CA VAL A 48 0.58 8.88 -15.61
C VAL A 48 1.24 9.29 -14.29
N LEU A 49 1.70 8.31 -13.53
CA LEU A 49 2.52 8.54 -12.36
C LEU A 49 3.97 8.26 -12.73
N LEU A 50 4.68 9.30 -13.17
CA LEU A 50 6.13 9.26 -13.34
C LEU A 50 6.76 9.24 -11.95
N LEU A 51 7.05 8.05 -11.44
CA LEU A 51 7.75 7.88 -10.17
C LEU A 51 9.26 7.91 -10.42
N PRO A 52 9.99 8.93 -9.97
CA PRO A 52 11.44 9.02 -10.19
C PRO A 52 12.23 7.91 -9.49
N ARG A 53 11.59 7.08 -8.66
CA ARG A 53 12.08 5.85 -8.04
C ARG A 53 10.89 5.14 -7.39
N LEU A 54 10.76 3.83 -7.57
CA LEU A 54 9.77 2.96 -6.91
C LEU A 54 9.78 3.05 -5.37
N ASN A 55 10.83 3.62 -4.77
CA ASN A 55 10.99 3.82 -3.34
C ASN A 55 9.90 4.72 -2.70
N GLN A 56 9.15 5.47 -3.51
CA GLN A 56 8.02 6.28 -3.04
C GLN A 56 6.73 5.49 -2.84
N ILE A 57 6.52 4.38 -3.57
CA ILE A 57 5.32 3.54 -3.37
C ILE A 57 5.51 2.60 -2.18
N SER A 58 6.75 2.15 -1.94
CA SER A 58 7.08 1.27 -0.81
C SER A 58 7.34 2.00 0.51
N GLY A 59 7.19 3.33 0.58
CA GLY A 59 7.47 4.10 1.79
C GLY A 59 8.94 4.06 2.25
N THR A 60 9.88 3.61 1.39
CA THR A 60 11.26 3.35 1.82
C THR A 60 12.20 4.54 1.68
N ASN A 61 11.84 5.54 0.87
CA ASN A 61 12.54 6.82 0.88
C ASN A 61 11.50 7.91 0.78
N HIS A 62 10.98 8.35 1.91
CA HIS A 62 11.04 9.75 2.35
C HIS A 62 10.70 9.74 3.84
N ARG A 63 11.37 10.61 4.62
CA ARG A 63 10.70 11.30 5.71
C ARG A 63 9.50 12.02 5.11
N GLN A 64 8.45 11.30 4.78
CA GLN A 64 7.16 11.90 4.60
C GLN A 64 6.82 12.35 6.02
N GLU A 65 6.88 13.65 6.24
CA GLU A 65 6.30 14.24 7.44
C GLU A 65 4.84 13.81 7.41
N TRP A 66 4.57 12.73 8.15
CA TRP A 66 3.24 12.17 8.26
C TRP A 66 2.32 13.30 8.71
N PRO A 67 1.16 13.50 8.06
CA PRO A 67 0.28 14.58 8.43
C PRO A 67 -0.02 14.43 9.93
N LEU A 68 0.38 15.44 10.71
CA LEU A 68 0.29 15.46 12.17
C LEU A 68 -1.14 15.16 12.65
N SER A 69 -2.15 15.39 11.80
CA SER A 69 -3.54 15.01 12.06
C SER A 69 -3.75 13.51 12.29
N ARG A 70 -3.06 12.62 11.55
CA ARG A 70 -3.17 11.16 11.78
C ARG A 70 -2.54 10.73 13.09
N SER A 71 -1.45 11.39 13.53
CA SER A 71 -0.80 11.04 14.79
C SER A 71 -1.60 11.52 16.01
N GLU A 72 -2.33 12.64 15.90
CA GLU A 72 -3.24 13.09 16.95
C GLU A 72 -4.45 12.17 17.13
N GLU A 73 -5.03 11.66 16.05
CA GLU A 73 -6.16 10.72 16.12
C GLU A 73 -5.73 9.38 16.75
N ASN A 74 -4.55 8.86 16.36
CA ASN A 74 -3.97 7.67 16.97
C ASN A 74 -3.70 7.84 18.48
N ARG A 75 -3.33 9.04 18.94
CA ARG A 75 -3.14 9.33 20.37
C ARG A 75 -4.44 9.33 21.18
N ARG A 76 -5.59 9.47 20.53
CA ARG A 76 -6.91 9.52 21.18
C ARG A 76 -7.63 8.18 21.18
N MET A 77 -7.05 7.14 20.57
CA MET A 77 -7.66 5.81 20.59
C MET A 77 -7.76 5.29 22.03
N PRO A 78 -8.92 4.76 22.44
CA PRO A 78 -9.03 4.10 23.73
C PRO A 78 -8.15 2.85 23.75
N PRO A 79 -7.64 2.45 24.93
CA PRO A 79 -6.93 1.19 25.07
C PRO A 79 -7.86 0.05 24.62
N PRO A 80 -7.38 -0.89 23.78
CA PRO A 80 -8.20 -2.02 23.41
C PRO A 80 -8.55 -2.82 24.66
N THR A 81 -9.77 -3.37 24.72
CA THR A 81 -10.28 -4.17 25.86
C THR A 81 -10.74 -5.57 25.45
N ASP A 82 -10.72 -5.89 24.16
CA ASP A 82 -11.03 -7.21 23.64
C ASP A 82 -10.11 -7.65 22.47
N ILE A 83 -10.12 -8.95 22.18
CA ILE A 83 -9.27 -9.55 21.14
C ILE A 83 -9.51 -8.90 19.76
N PRO A 84 -10.76 -8.64 19.31
CA PRO A 84 -11.01 -7.93 18.06
C PRO A 84 -10.35 -6.55 18.00
N SER A 85 -10.45 -5.77 19.08
CA SER A 85 -9.85 -4.42 19.18
C SER A 85 -8.33 -4.49 19.15
N ILE A 86 -7.71 -5.48 19.80
CA ILE A 86 -6.26 -5.70 19.69
C ILE A 86 -5.88 -6.03 18.25
N ARG A 87 -6.59 -6.94 17.57
CA ARG A 87 -6.28 -7.28 16.17
C ARG A 87 -6.40 -6.06 15.25
N SER A 88 -7.43 -5.24 15.44
CA SER A 88 -7.62 -3.99 14.70
C SER A 88 -6.46 -3.01 14.95
N TYR A 89 -6.10 -2.81 16.23
CA TYR A 89 -4.99 -1.95 16.61
C TYR A 89 -3.65 -2.44 16.04
N LEU A 90 -3.35 -3.74 16.12
CA LEU A 90 -2.14 -4.33 15.56
C LEU A 90 -2.10 -4.22 14.02
N GLY A 91 -3.24 -4.35 13.35
CA GLY A 91 -3.36 -4.10 11.91
C GLY A 91 -2.99 -2.66 11.55
N MET A 92 -3.49 -1.68 12.32
CA MET A 92 -3.12 -0.28 12.18
C MET A 92 -1.63 -0.05 12.47
N VAL A 93 -1.08 -0.64 13.53
CA VAL A 93 0.33 -0.48 13.91
C VAL A 93 1.27 -1.05 12.83
N ASN A 94 0.91 -2.16 12.20
CA ASN A 94 1.70 -2.77 11.12
C ASN A 94 1.89 -1.88 9.90
N PHE A 95 0.92 -1.01 9.62
CA PHE A 95 1.05 -0.04 8.55
C PHE A 95 2.27 0.90 8.75
N TYR A 96 2.71 1.11 10.00
CA TYR A 96 3.87 1.93 10.33
C TYR A 96 5.20 1.16 10.42
N GLN A 97 5.21 -0.16 10.20
CA GLN A 97 6.41 -1.01 10.30
C GLN A 97 7.64 -0.48 9.54
N PRO A 98 7.51 0.06 8.31
CA PRO A 98 8.67 0.58 7.59
C PRO A 98 9.32 1.81 8.24
N HIS A 99 8.62 2.50 9.14
CA HIS A 99 9.00 3.81 9.69
C HIS A 99 9.40 3.77 11.16
N VAL A 100 9.08 2.69 11.87
CA VAL A 100 9.39 2.52 13.29
C VAL A 100 10.42 1.41 13.44
N SER A 101 11.68 1.79 13.62
CA SER A 101 12.72 0.88 14.09
C SER A 101 12.27 0.27 15.42
N ASP A 102 12.40 -1.06 15.56
CA ASP A 102 11.97 -1.85 16.73
C ASP A 102 10.46 -2.04 16.96
N LEU A 103 9.62 -1.83 15.93
CA LEU A 103 8.17 -2.08 16.06
C LEU A 103 7.84 -3.48 16.59
N VAL A 104 8.62 -4.49 16.20
CA VAL A 104 8.46 -5.89 16.65
C VAL A 104 8.58 -5.99 18.17
N ASN A 105 9.57 -5.32 18.76
CA ASN A 105 9.77 -5.34 20.21
C ASN A 105 8.70 -4.52 20.94
N LEU A 106 8.30 -3.37 20.39
CA LEU A 106 7.25 -2.52 20.93
C LEU A 106 5.87 -3.21 20.95
N ARG A 107 5.58 -4.03 19.93
CA ARG A 107 4.30 -4.70 19.76
C ARG A 107 4.21 -6.04 20.52
N LYS A 108 5.35 -6.57 20.97
CA LYS A 108 5.44 -7.91 21.57
C LYS A 108 4.48 -8.14 22.73
N SER A 109 4.30 -7.16 23.61
CA SER A 109 3.36 -7.25 24.74
C SER A 109 1.91 -7.43 24.26
N LEU A 110 1.52 -6.72 23.20
CA LEU A 110 0.19 -6.81 22.60
C LEU A 110 0.00 -8.10 21.80
N ASP A 111 1.04 -8.60 21.12
CA ASP A 111 1.00 -9.89 20.44
C ASP A 111 0.76 -11.05 21.43
N LEU A 112 1.28 -10.94 22.66
CA LEU A 112 1.02 -11.94 23.71
C LEU A 112 -0.45 -11.99 24.13
N LEU A 113 -1.18 -10.88 24.05
CA LEU A 113 -2.61 -10.83 24.38
C LEU A 113 -3.49 -11.53 23.33
N LEU A 114 -2.93 -11.89 22.17
CA LEU A 114 -3.61 -12.73 21.17
C LEU A 114 -3.51 -14.23 21.47
N LEU A 115 -2.67 -14.63 22.44
CA LEU A 115 -2.54 -16.03 22.82
C LEU A 115 -3.77 -16.49 23.61
N LYS A 116 -4.14 -17.76 23.41
CA LYS A 116 -5.27 -18.38 24.11
C LYS A 116 -5.01 -18.38 25.63
N ASP A 117 -6.06 -18.11 26.41
CA ASP A 117 -6.07 -18.17 27.88
C ASP A 117 -5.17 -17.14 28.61
N LYS A 118 -4.85 -16.01 27.94
CA LYS A 118 -4.17 -14.87 28.58
C LYS A 118 -5.15 -13.94 29.29
N LEU A 119 -4.86 -13.66 30.57
CA LEU A 119 -5.55 -12.63 31.34
C LEU A 119 -5.10 -11.24 30.89
N TRP A 120 -6.06 -10.32 30.89
CA TRP A 120 -5.86 -8.91 30.58
C TRP A 120 -5.58 -8.22 31.91
N ASP A 121 -4.32 -7.87 32.16
CA ASP A 121 -3.89 -7.09 33.33
C ASP A 121 -3.71 -5.61 32.97
#